data_AF-A0A7T8GZX9-F1
#
_entry.id   AF-A0A7T8GZX9-F1
#
_cell.length_a   1.000
_cell.length_b   1.000
_cell.length_c   1.000
_cell.angle_alpha   90.00
_cell.angle_beta   90.00
_cell.angle_gamma   90.00
#
_symmetry.space_group_name_H-M   'P 1'
#
loop_
_entity.id
_entity.type
_entity.pdbx_description
1 polymer ?
#
loop_
_entity_poly.entity_id
_entity_poly.type
_entity_poly.pdbx_seq_one_letter_code
_entity_poly.pdbx_strand_id
1 'polypeptide(L)' 'MSVQQAKRQRIHDLLDAQINQVDIARIVGVDIRTVRRIQQAKNDGKGFNRAPGSGGHNKKRTDDFLNEVKAKVES' A
#
# COMPACT_ATOMS: atom_id res chain seq x y z
N MET A 1 -3.78 -13.32 -7.69
CA MET A 1 -2.60 -12.52 -7.29
C MET A 1 -1.70 -13.39 -6.44
N SER A 2 -0.39 -13.39 -6.70
CA SER A 2 0.56 -14.03 -5.78
C SER A 2 0.65 -13.26 -4.46
N VAL A 3 1.11 -13.92 -3.39
CA VAL A 3 1.32 -13.29 -2.08
C VAL A 3 2.24 -12.06 -2.18
N GLN A 4 3.28 -12.13 -3.01
CA GLN A 4 4.20 -11.01 -3.23
C GLN A 4 3.55 -9.84 -3.97
N GLN A 5 2.72 -10.12 -4.98
CA GLN A 5 1.94 -9.09 -5.66
C GLN A 5 0.96 -8.40 -4.71
N ALA A 6 0.30 -9.16 -3.83
CA ALA A 6 -0.61 -8.60 -2.83
C ALA A 6 0.12 -7.69 -1.82
N LYS A 7 1.31 -8.09 -1.34
CA LYS A 7 2.14 -7.24 -0.47
C LYS A 7 2.57 -5.96 -1.18
N ARG A 8 3.07 -6.06 -2.42
CA ARG A 8 3.47 -4.89 -3.22
C ARG A 8 2.31 -3.93 -3.46
N GLN A 9 1.13 -4.46 -3.78
CA GLN A 9 -0.07 -3.65 -3.95
C GLN A 9 -0.46 -2.95 -2.65
N ARG A 10 -0.40 -3.66 -1.52
CA ARG A 10 -0.71 -3.07 -0.21
C ARG A 10 0.25 -1.94 0.15
N ILE A 11 1.55 -2.08 -0.15
CA ILE A 11 2.53 -1.01 0.03
C ILE A 11 2.18 0.22 -0.83
N HIS A 12 1.80 0.02 -2.11
CA HIS A 12 1.33 1.12 -2.95
C HIS A 12 0.09 1.81 -2.35
N ASP A 13 -0.89 1.03 -1.88
CA ASP A 13 -2.12 1.54 -1.28
C ASP A 13 -1.83 2.40 -0.04
N LEU A 14 -0.88 1.98 0.81
CA LEU A 14 -0.50 2.71 2.02
C LEU A 14 0.36 3.95 1.71
N LEU A 15 1.19 3.90 0.67
CA LEU A 15 1.94 5.06 0.18
C LEU A 15 1.00 6.12 -0.44
N ASP A 16 -0.05 5.70 -1.15
CA ASP A 16 -1.10 6.61 -1.65
C ASP A 16 -1.85 7.28 -0.50
N ALA A 17 -2.08 6.55 0.58
CA ALA A 17 -2.69 7.04 1.82
C ALA A 17 -1.76 7.93 2.66
N GLN A 18 -0.55 8.25 2.16
CA GLN A 18 0.45 9.08 2.82
C GLN A 18 0.88 8.56 4.21
N ILE A 19 0.83 7.24 4.42
CA ILE A 19 1.31 6.61 5.67
C ILE A 19 2.84 6.59 5.70
N ASN A 20 3.43 6.73 6.88
CA ASN A 20 4.88 6.69 7.07
C ASN A 20 5.46 5.32 6.67
N GLN A 21 6.59 5.31 5.98
CA GLN A 21 7.26 4.10 5.50
C GLN A 21 7.60 3.11 6.63
N VAL A 22 7.90 3.61 7.83
CA VAL A 22 8.18 2.78 9.02
C VAL A 22 6.95 1.98 9.41
N ASP A 23 5.78 2.61 9.46
CA ASP A 23 4.52 1.94 9.77
C ASP A 23 4.11 0.98 8.65
N ILE A 24 4.32 1.35 7.39
CA ILE A 24 4.07 0.46 6.25
C ILE A 24 4.88 -0.83 6.36
N ALA A 25 6.18 -0.71 6.70
CA ALA A 25 7.06 -1.86 6.89
C ALA A 25 6.54 -2.80 7.98
N ARG A 26 6.08 -2.23 9.11
CA ARG A 26 5.46 -2.98 10.22
C ARG A 26 4.14 -3.66 9.82
N ILE A 27 3.21 -2.93 9.20
CA ILE A 27 1.89 -3.45 8.78
C ILE A 27 2.03 -4.60 7.79
N VAL A 28 2.92 -4.47 6.81
CA VAL A 28 3.04 -5.43 5.69
C VAL A 28 4.01 -6.57 6.05
N GLY A 29 4.82 -6.40 7.10
CA GLY A 29 5.84 -7.35 7.51
C GLY A 29 6.94 -7.46 6.47
N VAL A 30 7.54 -6.33 6.09
CA VAL A 30 8.65 -6.25 5.13
C VAL A 30 9.72 -5.29 5.63
N ASP A 31 10.94 -5.44 5.14
CA ASP A 31 12.03 -4.51 5.44
C ASP A 31 11.74 -3.10 4.89
N ILE A 32 12.10 -2.06 5.65
CA ILE A 32 11.89 -0.66 5.27
C ILE A 32 12.55 -0.28 3.93
N ARG A 33 13.70 -0.90 3.58
CA ARG A 33 14.36 -0.73 2.28
C ARG A 33 13.48 -1.22 1.14
N THR A 34 12.63 -2.22 1.37
CA THR A 34 11.66 -2.71 0.39
C THR A 34 10.60 -1.64 0.13
N VAL A 35 10.08 -1.00 1.18
CA VAL A 35 9.11 0.09 1.06
C VAL A 35 9.72 1.27 0.31
N ARG A 36 10.95 1.67 0.68
CA ARG A 36 11.67 2.76 0.00
C ARG A 36 11.91 2.48 -1.49
N ARG A 37 12.33 1.27 -1.85
CA ARG A 37 12.51 0.86 -3.26
C ARG A 37 11.20 0.90 -4.04
N ILE A 38 10.09 0.49 -3.43
CA ILE A 38 8.76 0.53 -4.07
C ILE A 38 8.29 1.98 -4.25
N GLN A 39 8.50 2.85 -3.27
CA GLN A 39 8.18 4.27 -3.39
C GLN A 39 9.03 4.94 -4.49
N GLN A 40 10.32 4.64 -4.55
CA GLN A 40 11.18 5.17 -5.60
C GLN A 40 10.75 4.67 -6.98
N ALA A 41 10.48 3.37 -7.14
CA ALA A 41 9.95 2.84 -8.39
C ALA A 41 8.62 3.48 -8.80
N LYS A 42 7.74 3.81 -7.83
CA LYS A 42 6.50 4.56 -8.06
C LYS A 42 6.78 5.97 -8.59
N ASN A 43 7.69 6.71 -7.96
CA ASN A 43 8.07 8.06 -8.36
C ASN A 43 8.74 8.08 -9.74
N ASP A 44 9.51 7.04 -10.08
CA ASP A 44 10.16 6.87 -11.38
C ASP A 44 9.19 6.44 -12.50
N GLY A 45 7.88 6.39 -12.23
CA GLY A 45 6.86 5.93 -13.18
C GLY A 45 6.90 4.42 -13.48
N LYS A 46 7.77 3.67 -12.82
CA LYS A 46 7.90 2.19 -12.89
C LYS A 46 7.05 1.48 -11.84
N GLY A 47 6.17 2.23 -11.17
CA GLY A 47 5.25 1.73 -10.16
C GLY A 47 4.23 0.78 -10.76
N PHE A 48 3.73 -0.15 -9.93
CA PHE A 48 2.58 -0.94 -10.33
C PHE A 48 1.34 -0.04 -10.24
N ASN A 49 0.98 0.61 -11.35
CA ASN A 49 -0.29 1.30 -11.45
C ASN A 49 -1.40 0.26 -11.54
N ARG A 50 -2.40 0.35 -10.66
CA ARG A 50 -3.60 -0.48 -10.78
C ARG A 50 -4.27 -0.17 -12.11
N ALA A 51 -4.70 -1.21 -12.81
CA ALA A 51 -5.57 -1.03 -13.97
C ALA A 51 -6.84 -0.24 -13.53
N PRO A 52 -7.26 0.77 -14.30
CA PRO A 52 -8.51 1.48 -14.02
C PRO A 52 -9.67 0.47 -13.95
N GLY A 53 -10.48 0.55 -12.91
CA GLY A 53 -11.59 -0.40 -12.66
C GLY A 53 -11.24 -1.64 -11.82
N SER A 54 -9.99 -1.84 -11.42
CA SER A 54 -9.60 -2.97 -10.54
C SER A 54 -10.03 -2.82 -9.06
N GLY A 55 -10.58 -1.66 -8.69
CA GLY A 55 -11.32 -1.51 -7.45
C GLY A 55 -12.74 -2.01 -7.65
N GLY A 56 -13.03 -3.24 -7.25
CA GLY A 56 -14.42 -3.70 -7.16
C GLY A 56 -15.27 -2.68 -6.40
N HIS A 57 -16.54 -2.51 -6.77
CA HIS A 57 -17.44 -1.47 -6.24
C HIS A 57 -17.41 -1.31 -4.71
N ASN A 58 -17.11 -2.39 -3.96
CA ASN A 58 -17.01 -2.43 -2.49
C ASN A 58 -15.60 -2.17 -1.90
N LYS A 59 -14.60 -1.87 -2.73
CA LYS A 59 -13.20 -1.60 -2.31
C LYS A 59 -12.74 -0.22 -2.78
N LYS A 60 -13.67 0.71 -2.95
CA LYS A 60 -13.31 2.13 -3.00
C LYS A 60 -12.57 2.41 -1.69
N ARG A 61 -11.40 3.07 -1.78
CA ARG A 61 -10.67 3.52 -0.60
C ARG A 61 -11.43 4.70 0.00
N THR A 62 -12.57 4.39 0.62
CA THR A 62 -13.32 5.32 1.44
C THR A 62 -12.50 5.64 2.68
N ASP A 63 -12.86 6.69 3.39
CA ASP A 63 -12.23 7.03 4.67
C ASP A 63 -12.25 5.83 5.64
N ASP A 64 -13.23 4.94 5.52
CA ASP A 64 -13.31 3.70 6.31
C ASP A 64 -12.15 2.74 6.04
N PHE A 65 -11.71 2.58 4.79
CA PHE A 65 -10.53 1.77 4.47
C PHE A 65 -9.27 2.37 5.09
N LEU A 66 -9.14 3.69 5.03
CA LEU A 66 -8.02 4.42 5.63
C LEU A 66 -8.04 4.32 7.15
N ASN A 67 -9.22 4.37 7.76
CA ASN A 67 -9.43 4.23 9.19
C ASN A 67 -9.16 2.80 9.68
N GLU A 68 -9.59 1.77 8.94
CA GLU A 68 -9.28 0.37 9.29
C GLU A 68 -7.77 0.09 9.22
N VAL A 69 -7.11 0.69 8.23
CA VAL A 69 -5.65 0.64 8.12
C VAL A 69 -4.98 1.34 9.30
N LYS A 70 -5.42 2.56 9.67
CA LYS A 70 -4.89 3.28 10.84
C LYS A 70 -5.09 2.51 12.14
N ALA A 71 -6.28 1.93 12.36
CA ALA A 71 -6.57 1.13 13.55
C ALA A 71 -5.64 -0.09 13.70
N LYS A 72 -5.22 -0.71 12.58
CA LYS A 72 -4.21 -1.80 12.58
C LYS A 72 -2.77 -1.35 12.83
N VAL A 73 -2.49 -0.05 12.75
CA VAL A 73 -1.18 0.55 13.06
C VAL A 73 -1.08 0.91 14.53
N GLU A 74 -2.17 1.40 15.10
CA GLU A 74 -2.23 1.87 16.49
C GLU A 74 -2.52 0.77 17.52
N SER A 75 -2.82 -0.45 17.07
CA SER A 75 -2.91 -1.67 17.89
C SER A 75 -1.59 -2.45 17.96
#